data_AF-A0A377PRT2-F1
#
_entry.id   AF-A0A377PRT2-F1
#
_cell.length_a   1.000
_cell.length_b   1.000
_cell.length_c   1.000
_cell.angle_alpha   90.00
_cell.angle_beta   90.00
_cell.angle_gamma   90.00
#
_symmetry.space_group_name_H-M   'P 1'
#
loop_
_entity.id
_entity.type
_entity.pdbx_description
1 polymer ?
#
loop_
_entity_poly.entity_id
_entity_poly.type
_entity_poly.pdbx_seq_one_letter_code
_entity_poly.pdbx_strand_id
1 'polypeptide(L)'
;MATFLSRQSGYVVDDVGNVIYQNKLIELIFKKYQFYNFLKERNVDWRNIISKQLFPDDNIYVIVNNTFFTIECKFQQVAGSVDEKLQTCDFKKKTIPKILI
;
A
#
# COMPACT_ATOMS: atom_id res chain seq x y z
N MET A 1 -10.89 -1.82 -4.07
CA MET A 1 -10.75 -2.51 -2.77
C MET A 1 -11.75 -2.02 -1.73
N ALA A 2 -11.67 -0.75 -1.29
CA ALA A 2 -12.52 -0.20 -0.23
C ALA A 2 -14.04 -0.44 -0.42
N THR A 3 -14.55 -0.21 -1.64
CA THR A 3 -15.97 -0.41 -1.99
C THR A 3 -16.43 -1.88 -1.90
N PHE A 4 -15.50 -2.82 -2.00
CA PHE A 4 -15.82 -4.25 -1.84
C PHE A 4 -15.96 -4.60 -0.36
N LEU A 5 -15.02 -4.15 0.47
CA LEU A 5 -15.04 -4.39 1.92
C LEU A 5 -16.24 -3.73 2.58
N SER A 6 -16.59 -2.50 2.17
CA SER A 6 -17.75 -1.79 2.70
C SER A 6 -19.10 -2.48 2.42
N ARG A 7 -19.14 -3.47 1.52
CA ARG A 7 -20.34 -4.27 1.23
C ARG A 7 -20.45 -5.52 2.10
N GLN A 8 -19.38 -5.91 2.79
CA GLN A 8 -19.37 -7.10 3.64
C GLN A 8 -19.98 -6.79 5.01
N SER A 9 -20.77 -7.73 5.54
CA SER A 9 -21.43 -7.52 6.83
C SER A 9 -20.40 -7.39 7.96
N GLY A 10 -20.58 -6.36 8.80
CA GLY A 10 -19.71 -6.07 9.93
C GLY A 10 -18.41 -5.33 9.59
N TYR A 11 -18.16 -5.02 8.31
CA TYR A 11 -17.04 -4.19 7.87
C TYR A 11 -17.49 -2.74 7.66
N VAL A 12 -16.69 -1.81 8.17
CA VAL A 12 -16.84 -0.37 7.94
C VAL A 12 -15.51 0.12 7.40
N VAL A 13 -15.56 0.87 6.30
CA VAL A 13 -14.37 1.53 5.74
C VAL A 13 -14.63 3.02 5.80
N ASP A 14 -13.73 3.77 6.44
CA ASP A 14 -13.84 5.22 6.51
C ASP A 14 -13.23 5.92 5.28
N ASP A 15 -13.41 7.24 5.21
CA ASP A 15 -12.94 8.06 4.09
C ASP A 15 -11.41 8.16 4.02
N VAL A 16 -10.71 7.91 5.13
CA VAL A 16 -9.25 7.93 5.19
C VAL A 16 -8.62 6.56 4.88
N GLY A 17 -9.41 5.50 4.81
CA GLY A 17 -8.98 4.15 4.42
C GLY A 17 -8.80 3.17 5.59
N ASN A 18 -9.26 3.51 6.79
CA ASN A 18 -9.31 2.58 7.91
C ASN A 18 -10.42 1.54 7.71
N VAL A 19 -10.08 0.27 7.87
CA VAL A 19 -11.00 -0.86 7.79
C VAL A 19 -11.25 -1.38 9.20
N ILE A 20 -12.50 -1.23 9.64
CA ILE A 20 -12.97 -1.61 10.97
C ILE A 20 -13.88 -2.83 10.81
N TYR A 21 -13.59 -3.88 11.57
CA TYR A 21 -14.46 -5.06 11.68
C TYR A 21 -14.88 -5.24 13.13
N GLN A 22 -16.19 -5.32 13.38
CA GLN A 22 -16.74 -5.48 14.74
C GLN A 22 -16.13 -4.49 15.76
N ASN A 23 -16.13 -3.19 15.42
CA ASN A 23 -15.55 -2.11 16.24
C ASN A 23 -14.03 -2.20 16.49
N LYS A 24 -13.31 -3.07 15.79
CA LYS A 24 -11.85 -3.17 15.88
C LYS A 24 -11.20 -2.76 14.58
N LEU A 25 -10.21 -1.88 14.65
CA LEU A 25 -9.38 -1.53 13.50
C LEU A 25 -8.53 -2.75 13.11
N ILE A 26 -8.75 -3.29 11.92
CA ILE A 26 -8.08 -4.51 11.45
C ILE A 26 -7.10 -4.27 10.31
N GLU A 27 -7.34 -3.25 9.49
CA GLU A 27 -6.57 -2.99 8.28
C GLU A 27 -6.57 -1.49 7.93
N LEU A 28 -5.49 -1.03 7.29
CA LEU A 28 -5.33 0.32 6.75
C LEU A 28 -5.10 0.23 5.24
N ILE A 29 -5.91 0.92 4.46
CA ILE A 29 -5.76 1.04 3.01
C ILE A 29 -5.19 2.42 2.72
N PHE A 30 -4.01 2.48 2.12
CA PHE A 30 -3.37 3.73 1.76
C PHE A 30 -3.52 4.01 0.27
N LYS A 31 -4.14 5.15 -0.06
CA LYS A 31 -4.19 5.67 -1.42
C LYS A 31 -3.13 6.75 -1.62
N LYS A 32 -2.36 6.66 -2.72
CA LYS A 32 -1.37 7.65 -3.15
C LYS A 32 -0.40 8.08 -2.02
N TYR A 33 -0.58 9.30 -1.49
CA TYR A 33 0.30 9.93 -0.51
C TYR A 33 0.02 9.50 0.94
N GLN A 34 -1.10 8.80 1.20
CA GLN A 34 -1.48 8.40 2.56
C GLN A 34 -0.43 7.50 3.22
N PHE A 35 0.28 6.70 2.44
CA PHE A 35 1.38 5.88 2.94
C PHE A 35 2.50 6.73 3.58
N TYR A 36 2.85 7.86 2.98
CA TYR A 36 3.88 8.75 3.51
C TYR A 36 3.42 9.53 4.74
N ASN A 37 2.14 9.86 4.82
CA ASN A 37 1.55 10.44 6.04
C ASN A 37 1.65 9.43 7.19
N PHE A 38 1.33 8.15 6.93
CA PHE A 38 1.48 7.07 7.90
C PHE A 38 2.94 6.87 8.34
N LEU A 39 3.91 6.92 7.42
CA LEU A 39 5.33 6.87 7.79
C LEU A 39 5.73 8.05 8.69
N LYS A 40 5.23 9.25 8.38
CA LYS A 40 5.47 10.45 9.19
C LYS A 40 4.87 10.32 10.59
N GLU A 41 3.65 9.79 10.71
CA GLU A 41 3.01 9.51 12.00
C GLU A 41 3.81 8.51 12.85
N ARG A 42 4.53 7.59 12.20
CA ARG A 42 5.44 6.64 12.86
C ARG A 42 6.87 7.16 13.05
N ASN A 43 7.13 8.44 12.78
CA ASN A 43 8.47 9.05 12.83
C ASN A 43 9.51 8.37 11.92
N VAL A 44 9.08 7.77 10.80
CA VAL A 44 9.98 7.18 9.80
C VAL A 44 10.38 8.23 8.77
N ASP A 45 11.66 8.60 8.75
CA ASP A 45 12.21 9.49 7.72
C ASP A 45 12.69 8.71 6.50
N TRP A 46 11.75 8.44 5.59
CA TRP A 46 11.99 7.71 4.35
C TRP A 46 13.05 8.35 3.45
N ARG A 47 13.32 9.65 3.57
CA ARG A 47 14.30 10.38 2.72
C ARG A 47 15.74 9.93 2.95
N ASN A 48 16.03 9.37 4.13
CA ASN A 48 17.35 8.81 4.44
C ASN A 48 17.57 7.43 3.83
N ILE A 49 16.49 6.76 3.39
CA ILE A 49 16.51 5.39 2.87
C ILE A 49 16.40 5.40 1.35
N ILE A 50 15.58 6.29 0.79
CA ILE A 50 15.29 6.37 -0.64
C ILE A 50 15.38 7.80 -1.16
N SER A 51 15.93 7.94 -2.37
CA SER A 51 16.13 9.25 -3.01
C SER A 51 14.87 9.83 -3.65
N LYS A 52 13.84 9.01 -3.89
CA LYS A 52 12.57 9.41 -4.51
C LYS A 52 11.39 8.63 -3.94
N GLN A 53 10.24 9.29 -3.82
CA GLN A 53 8.98 8.65 -3.41
C GLN A 53 8.59 7.54 -4.39
N LEU A 54 8.33 6.35 -3.84
CA LEU A 54 7.68 5.24 -4.51
C LEU A 54 6.16 5.44 -4.47
N PHE A 55 5.51 5.36 -5.62
CA PHE A 55 4.04 5.35 -5.70
C PHE A 55 3.60 3.99 -6.22
N PRO A 56 3.32 3.03 -5.33
CA PRO A 56 2.56 1.85 -5.69
C PRO A 56 1.10 2.24 -5.96
N ASP A 57 0.40 1.41 -6.74
CA ASP A 57 -1.00 1.69 -7.09
C ASP A 57 -1.89 1.62 -5.84
N ASP A 58 -1.72 0.58 -5.01
CA ASP A 58 -2.41 0.43 -3.73
C ASP A 58 -1.44 -0.14 -2.67
N ASN A 59 -1.61 0.29 -1.41
CA ASN A 59 -0.91 -0.30 -0.28
C ASN A 59 -1.88 -0.63 0.83
N ILE A 60 -1.67 -1.75 1.49
CA ILE A 60 -2.55 -2.27 2.53
C ILE A 60 -1.72 -2.76 3.69
N TYR A 61 -2.05 -2.30 4.89
CA TYR A 61 -1.45 -2.80 6.12
C TYR A 61 -2.49 -3.54 6.94
N VAL A 62 -2.35 -4.85 7.02
CA VAL A 62 -3.19 -5.72 7.84
C VAL A 62 -2.58 -5.77 9.24
N ILE A 63 -3.19 -5.03 10.17
CA ILE A 63 -2.68 -4.83 11.54
C ILE A 63 -2.67 -6.16 12.30
N VAL A 64 -3.75 -6.94 12.15
CA VAL A 64 -3.93 -8.21 12.87
C VAL A 64 -2.84 -9.24 12.55
N ASN A 65 -2.29 -9.19 11.34
CA ASN A 65 -1.25 -10.12 10.88
C ASN A 65 0.12 -9.45 10.78
N ASN A 66 0.25 -8.18 11.18
CA ASN A 66 1.44 -7.35 10.97
C ASN A 66 2.01 -7.49 9.54
N THR A 67 1.13 -7.52 8.54
CA THR A 67 1.50 -7.81 7.15
C THR A 67 1.21 -6.60 6.28
N PHE A 68 2.21 -6.17 5.51
CA PHE A 68 2.08 -5.07 4.56
C PHE A 68 2.06 -5.60 3.14
N PHE A 69 0.98 -5.32 2.42
CA PHE A 69 0.81 -5.63 1.01
C PHE A 69 1.03 -4.38 0.17
N THR A 70 1.93 -4.48 -0.79
CA THR A 70 2.10 -3.49 -1.86
C THR A 70 1.56 -4.08 -3.14
N ILE A 71 0.55 -3.44 -3.71
CA ILE A 71 -0.11 -3.89 -4.94
C ILE A 71 0.31 -2.93 -6.06
N GLU A 72 0.82 -3.53 -7.14
CA GLU A 72 1.22 -2.83 -8.35
C GLU A 72 0.52 -3.50 -9.53
N CYS A 73 -0.30 -2.75 -10.26
CA CYS A 73 -1.05 -3.24 -11.40
C CYS A 73 -0.37 -2.79 -12.70
N LYS A 74 0.09 -3.75 -13.51
CA LYS A 74 0.62 -3.45 -14.84
C LYS A 74 -0.38 -3.92 -15.90
N PHE A 75 -0.93 -2.96 -16.66
CA PHE A 75 -1.78 -3.26 -17.80
C PHE A 75 -0.94 -3.31 -19.08
N GLN A 76 -1.28 -4.26 -19.96
CA GLN A 76 -0.69 -4.40 -21.29
C GLN A 76 -1.79 -4.57 -22.32
N GLN A 77 -1.83 -3.67 -23.30
CA GLN A 77 -2.83 -3.70 -24.39
C GLN A 77 -2.21 -4.06 -25.76
N VAL A 78 -0.87 -4.01 -25.90
CA VAL A 78 -0.15 -4.28 -27.14
C VAL A 78 1.11 -5.11 -26.90
N ALA A 79 1.58 -5.81 -27.93
CA ALA A 79 2.85 -6.53 -27.92
C ALA A 79 4.01 -5.52 -27.89
N GLY A 80 4.66 -5.41 -26.73
CA GLY A 80 5.80 -4.53 -26.46
C GLY A 80 6.52 -5.00 -25.21
N SER A 81 7.74 -4.50 -24.98
CA SER A 81 8.66 -4.99 -23.94
C SER A 81 8.01 -5.02 -22.54
N VAL A 82 7.67 -6.22 -22.09
CA VAL A 82 7.12 -6.49 -20.75
C VAL A 82 8.20 -6.32 -19.69
N ASP A 83 9.45 -6.54 -20.06
CA ASP A 83 10.61 -6.60 -19.16
C ASP A 83 10.92 -5.26 -18.48
N GLU A 84 10.78 -4.12 -19.17
CA GLU A 84 10.98 -2.79 -18.58
C GLU A 84 9.96 -2.49 -17.45
N LYS A 85 8.73 -3.01 -17.56
CA LYS A 85 7.69 -2.81 -16.53
C LYS A 85 7.96 -3.63 -15.27
N LEU A 86 8.60 -4.79 -15.40
CA LEU A 86 8.94 -5.67 -14.28
C LEU A 86 10.16 -5.16 -13.49
N GLN A 87 11.13 -4.54 -14.17
CA GLN A 87 12.34 -4.02 -13.52
C GLN A 87 12.03 -2.98 -12.43
N THR A 88 11.06 -2.09 -12.67
CA THR A 88 10.63 -1.09 -11.69
C THR A 88 9.82 -1.69 -10.53
N CYS A 89 9.15 -2.82 -10.75
CA CYS A 89 8.42 -3.55 -9.71
C CYS A 89 9.38 -4.22 -8.72
N ASP A 90 10.43 -4.88 -9.21
CA ASP A 90 11.44 -5.51 -8.37
C ASP A 90 12.17 -4.49 -7.47
N PHE A 91 12.48 -3.31 -8.00
CA PHE A 91 13.05 -2.21 -7.21
C PHE A 91 12.13 -1.81 -6.04
N LYS A 92 10.83 -1.63 -6.30
CA LYS A 92 9.84 -1.29 -5.26
C LYS A 92 9.75 -2.38 -4.20
N LYS A 93 9.68 -3.66 -4.63
CA LYS A 93 9.61 -4.82 -3.74
C LYS A 93 10.82 -4.91 -2.79
N LYS A 94 12.02 -4.61 -3.27
CA LYS A 94 13.25 -4.62 -2.45
C LYS A 94 13.37 -3.41 -1.51
N THR A 95 12.64 -2.34 -1.80
CA THR A 95 12.80 -1.06 -1.12
C THR A 95 11.75 -0.84 -0.03
N ILE A 96 10.49 -1.23 -0.25
CA ILE A 96 9.41 -1.13 0.74
C ILE A 96 9.78 -1.75 2.10
N PRO A 97 10.34 -2.97 2.18
CA PRO A 97 10.73 -3.57 3.45
C PRO A 97 11.75 -2.74 4.22
N LYS A 98 12.66 -2.03 3.54
CA LYS A 98 13.68 -1.19 4.19
C LYS A 98 13.08 0.03 4.91
N ILE A 99 11.92 0.50 4.45
CA ILE A 99 11.22 1.66 5.01
C ILE A 99 10.29 1.25 6.17
N LEU A 100 9.86 -0.01 6.19
CA LEU A 100 8.90 -0.54 7.17
C LEU A 100 9.55 -1.19 8.40
N ILE A 101 10.89 -1.25 8.44
CA ILE A 101 11.70 -1.67 9.60
C ILE A 101 11.76 -0.53 10.60
#